data_AF-A0A453LPJ5-F1
#
_entry.id   AF-A0A453LPJ5-F1
#
_cell.length_a   1.000
_cell.length_b   1.000
_cell.length_c   1.000
_cell.angle_alpha   90.00
_cell.angle_beta   90.00
_cell.angle_gamma   90.00
#
_symmetry.space_group_name_H-M   'P 1'
#
loop_
_entity.id
_entity.type
_entity.pdbx_description
1 polymer ?
#
loop_
_entity_poly.entity_id
_entity_poly.type
_entity_poly.pdbx_seq_one_letter_code
_entity_poly.pdbx_strand_id
1 'polypeptide(L)'
;MKFGSIYEEYLRAEQDKYLAKCSHVEYKRLKKCFIDDQQIMVQEGRLLVNYVTMNAIAIRKILKKYDKSPWLIELGAFHLNCDSSDIDEPVGFFKNGFFKNFSCDLTGTQPVMTMAISETIKYDYSLTCPICLDTLFNPYALSCGHLFCKGCACGAASVYIFQGVRSAPPEAKCPVGVFAHAVHMNELDLLIKTRCKDYWRCRLREERTEMVKQSKEYWESQAMLSMGI
;
A
#
# COMPACT_ATOMS: atom_id res chain seq x y z
N MET A 1 -29.50 20.05 -16.48
CA MET A 1 -28.26 19.25 -16.52
C MET A 1 -28.53 17.89 -15.89
N LYS A 2 -28.25 16.79 -16.60
CA LYS A 2 -28.53 15.39 -16.15
C LYS A 2 -27.78 14.95 -14.88
N PHE A 3 -26.90 15.79 -14.34
CA PHE A 3 -26.11 15.51 -13.14
C PHE A 3 -26.92 15.61 -11.85
N GLY A 4 -27.87 16.55 -11.76
CA GLY A 4 -28.68 16.75 -10.55
C GLY A 4 -29.68 15.63 -10.30
N SER A 5 -30.30 15.09 -11.35
CA SER A 5 -31.28 14.00 -11.25
C SER A 5 -30.62 12.67 -10.88
N ILE A 6 -29.45 12.36 -11.45
CA ILE A 6 -28.67 11.17 -11.11
C ILE A 6 -28.13 11.26 -9.66
N TYR A 7 -27.78 12.47 -9.21
CA TYR A 7 -27.34 12.73 -7.85
C TYR A 7 -28.47 12.56 -6.81
N GLU A 8 -29.69 12.99 -7.14
CA GLU A 8 -30.86 12.75 -6.29
C GLU A 8 -31.28 11.29 -6.22
N GLU A 9 -31.21 10.54 -7.32
CA GLU A 9 -31.49 9.08 -7.32
C GLU A 9 -30.46 8.30 -6.50
N TYR A 10 -29.18 8.66 -6.58
CA TYR A 10 -28.12 8.08 -5.77
C TYR A 10 -28.33 8.37 -4.28
N LEU A 11 -28.66 9.60 -3.92
CA LEU A 11 -28.96 10.00 -2.53
C LEU A 11 -30.15 9.22 -1.95
N ARG A 12 -31.24 9.05 -2.71
CA ARG A 12 -32.40 8.25 -2.25
C ARG A 12 -32.04 6.78 -2.04
N ALA A 13 -31.28 6.19 -2.96
CA ALA A 13 -30.86 4.78 -2.86
C ALA A 13 -29.89 4.51 -1.69
N GLU A 14 -29.05 5.47 -1.31
CA GLU A 14 -28.11 5.34 -0.20
C GLU A 14 -28.79 5.59 1.16
N GLN A 15 -29.70 6.56 1.23
CA GLN A 15 -30.38 6.97 2.47
C GLN A 15 -31.25 5.83 3.06
N ASP A 16 -31.93 5.06 2.21
CA ASP A 16 -32.73 3.91 2.61
C ASP A 16 -31.89 2.73 3.13
N LYS A 17 -30.64 2.57 2.65
CA LYS A 17 -29.71 1.52 3.11
C LYS A 17 -29.12 1.78 4.49
N TYR A 18 -28.87 3.04 4.83
CA TYR A 18 -28.23 3.40 6.10
C TYR A 18 -29.23 3.47 7.27
N LEU A 19 -30.48 3.88 7.01
CA LEU A 19 -31.52 3.98 8.04
C LEU A 19 -32.02 2.61 8.54
N ALA A 20 -31.84 1.54 7.76
CA ALA A 20 -32.22 0.17 8.13
C ALA A 20 -31.30 -0.49 9.18
N LYS A 21 -30.14 0.11 9.50
CA LYS A 21 -29.12 -0.47 10.42
C LYS A 21 -29.11 0.14 11.83
N CYS A 22 -29.93 1.16 12.14
CA CYS A 22 -29.97 1.75 13.48
C CYS A 22 -30.93 1.03 14.43
N SER A 23 -30.49 0.80 15.67
CA SER A 23 -31.31 0.14 16.68
C SER A 23 -32.51 1.01 17.09
N HIS A 24 -33.69 0.38 17.30
CA HIS A 24 -34.92 1.09 17.67
C HIS A 24 -34.78 1.87 19.00
N VAL A 25 -33.82 1.50 19.84
CA VAL A 25 -33.56 2.07 21.18
C VAL A 25 -32.79 3.38 21.10
N GLU A 26 -31.82 3.52 20.18
CA GLU A 26 -31.07 4.77 19.97
C GLU A 26 -31.96 5.87 19.38
N TYR A 27 -32.88 5.50 18.48
CA TYR A 27 -33.86 6.42 17.90
C TYR A 27 -34.79 7.04 18.96
N LYS A 28 -35.22 6.28 19.98
CA LYS A 28 -36.10 6.79 21.05
C LYS A 28 -35.37 7.69 22.05
N ARG A 29 -34.09 7.43 22.33
CA ARG A 29 -33.25 8.30 23.18
C ARG A 29 -32.94 9.63 22.48
N LEU A 30 -32.63 9.57 21.18
CA LEU A 30 -32.47 10.74 20.30
C LEU A 30 -33.78 11.47 19.99
N LYS A 31 -34.95 11.00 20.45
CA LYS A 31 -36.22 11.72 20.25
C LYS A 31 -36.64 12.54 21.47
N LYS A 32 -36.14 12.19 22.65
CA LYS A 32 -36.53 12.81 23.93
C LYS A 32 -35.74 14.09 24.25
N CYS A 33 -34.55 14.25 23.69
CA CYS A 33 -33.71 15.46 23.85
C CYS A 33 -34.04 16.57 22.83
N PHE A 34 -34.98 16.34 21.92
CA PHE A 34 -35.09 17.12 20.67
C PHE A 34 -36.54 17.47 20.32
N ILE A 35 -37.29 17.91 21.33
CA ILE A 35 -38.72 18.20 21.19
C ILE A 35 -38.98 19.55 20.50
N ASP A 36 -38.01 20.46 20.43
CA ASP A 36 -38.16 21.73 19.73
C ASP A 36 -37.15 21.86 18.57
N ASP A 37 -37.69 22.16 17.38
CA ASP A 37 -37.03 22.36 16.10
C ASP A 37 -36.44 21.14 15.37
N GLN A 38 -37.36 20.24 15.02
CA GLN A 38 -37.14 19.16 14.05
C GLN A 38 -36.49 19.64 12.73
N GLN A 39 -36.73 20.88 12.29
CA GLN A 39 -36.10 21.44 11.09
C GLN A 39 -34.63 21.83 11.29
N ILE A 40 -34.27 22.41 12.45
CA ILE A 40 -32.89 22.80 12.77
C ILE A 40 -32.03 21.55 12.91
N MET A 41 -32.51 20.54 13.61
CA MET A 41 -31.84 19.24 13.71
C MET A 41 -31.60 18.56 12.37
N VAL A 42 -32.61 18.55 11.49
CA VAL A 42 -32.46 17.93 10.17
C VAL A 42 -31.45 18.73 9.34
N GLN A 43 -31.35 20.05 9.54
CA GLN A 43 -30.34 20.88 8.91
C GLN A 43 -28.93 20.63 9.46
N GLU A 44 -28.76 20.53 10.78
CA GLU A 44 -27.49 20.18 11.43
C GLU A 44 -27.04 18.77 11.07
N GLY A 45 -27.97 17.81 11.03
CA GLY A 45 -27.73 16.45 10.55
C GLY A 45 -27.27 16.43 9.09
N ARG A 46 -27.90 17.23 8.22
CA ARG A 46 -27.44 17.39 6.82
C ARG A 46 -26.03 17.99 6.74
N LEU A 47 -25.72 18.98 7.57
CA LEU A 47 -24.39 19.59 7.62
C LEU A 47 -23.32 18.60 8.10
N LEU A 48 -23.61 17.78 9.11
CA LEU A 48 -22.75 16.71 9.60
C LEU A 48 -22.52 15.63 8.53
N VAL A 49 -23.57 15.18 7.85
CA VAL A 49 -23.46 14.22 6.74
C VAL A 49 -22.62 14.82 5.62
N ASN A 50 -22.89 16.06 5.21
CA ASN A 50 -22.10 16.75 4.19
C ASN A 50 -20.63 16.87 4.59
N TYR A 51 -20.33 17.20 5.85
CA TYR A 51 -18.97 17.28 6.37
C TYR A 51 -18.25 15.92 6.33
N VAL A 52 -18.91 14.86 6.80
CA VAL A 52 -18.36 13.50 6.76
C VAL A 52 -18.14 13.04 5.31
N THR A 53 -19.09 13.32 4.41
CA THR A 53 -18.97 13.00 2.97
C THR A 53 -17.85 13.82 2.31
N MET A 54 -17.74 15.12 2.61
CA MET A 54 -16.66 15.97 2.10
C MET A 54 -15.30 15.50 2.58
N ASN A 55 -15.17 15.11 3.85
CA ASN A 55 -13.95 14.55 4.40
C ASN A 55 -13.62 13.19 3.77
N ALA A 56 -14.61 12.32 3.56
CA ALA A 56 -14.41 11.05 2.86
C ALA A 56 -13.99 11.26 1.40
N ILE A 57 -14.58 12.24 0.69
CA ILE A 57 -14.18 12.61 -0.68
C ILE A 57 -12.78 13.21 -0.70
N ALA A 58 -12.45 14.09 0.26
CA ALA A 58 -11.13 14.70 0.39
C ALA A 58 -10.07 13.63 0.66
N ILE A 59 -10.31 12.73 1.61
CA ILE A 59 -9.48 11.57 1.90
C ILE A 59 -9.36 10.69 0.65
N ARG A 60 -10.45 10.39 -0.07
CA ARG A 60 -10.41 9.62 -1.32
C ARG A 60 -9.59 10.30 -2.41
N LYS A 61 -9.67 11.62 -2.55
CA LYS A 61 -8.88 12.41 -3.51
C LYS A 61 -7.41 12.46 -3.13
N ILE A 62 -7.12 12.62 -1.83
CA ILE A 62 -5.77 12.55 -1.27
C ILE A 62 -5.22 11.15 -1.56
N LEU A 63 -5.94 10.09 -1.20
CA LEU A 63 -5.50 8.73 -1.43
C LEU A 63 -5.35 8.38 -2.91
N LYS A 64 -6.20 8.88 -3.80
CA LYS A 64 -5.98 8.77 -5.25
C LYS A 64 -4.75 9.53 -5.76
N LYS A 65 -4.32 10.57 -5.04
CA LYS A 65 -3.08 11.30 -5.36
C LYS A 65 -1.85 10.56 -4.81
N TYR A 66 -2.02 9.79 -3.73
CA TYR A 66 -0.96 9.04 -3.06
C TYR A 66 -1.09 7.51 -3.25
N ASP A 67 -1.95 7.03 -4.16
CA ASP A 67 -2.22 5.59 -4.38
C ASP A 67 -1.00 4.86 -4.95
N LYS A 68 -0.09 5.59 -5.56
CA LYS A 68 1.21 5.09 -6.01
C LYS A 68 2.35 5.43 -5.05
N SER A 69 2.05 6.00 -3.88
CA SER A 69 3.05 6.33 -2.89
C SER A 69 3.58 5.03 -2.27
N PRO A 70 4.86 4.70 -2.45
CA PRO A 70 5.44 3.51 -1.83
C PRO A 70 5.29 3.51 -0.31
N TRP A 71 5.29 4.70 0.29
CA TRP A 71 5.18 4.90 1.73
C TRP A 71 3.87 4.39 2.33
N LEU A 72 2.77 4.32 1.58
CA LEU A 72 1.53 3.71 2.08
C LEU A 72 1.65 2.19 2.20
N ILE A 73 2.38 1.55 1.27
CA ILE A 73 2.65 0.11 1.31
C ILE A 73 3.60 -0.20 2.46
N GLU A 74 4.63 0.64 2.66
CA GLU A 74 5.55 0.51 3.80
C GLU A 74 4.84 0.66 5.14
N LEU A 75 3.95 1.66 5.26
CA LEU A 75 3.14 1.87 6.47
C LEU A 75 2.20 0.69 6.73
N GLY A 76 1.56 0.15 5.68
CA GLY A 76 0.73 -1.04 5.77
C GLY A 76 1.52 -2.26 6.22
N ALA A 77 2.73 -2.45 5.69
CA ALA A 77 3.62 -3.53 6.09
C ALA A 77 4.07 -3.41 7.55
N PHE A 78 4.49 -2.22 7.98
CA PHE A 78 4.85 -1.94 9.38
C PHE A 78 3.71 -2.30 10.33
N HIS A 79 2.49 -1.86 10.02
CA HIS A 79 1.33 -2.17 10.84
C HIS A 79 1.08 -3.68 10.94
N LEU A 80 1.12 -4.40 9.81
CA LEU A 80 0.94 -5.84 9.77
C LEU A 80 2.06 -6.63 10.47
N ASN A 81 3.26 -6.06 10.55
CA ASN A 81 4.37 -6.62 11.33
C ASN A 81 4.11 -6.42 12.85
N CYS A 82 3.62 -5.24 13.26
CA CYS A 82 3.31 -4.92 14.65
C CYS A 82 2.11 -5.68 15.23
N ASP A 83 1.07 -5.94 14.43
CA ASP A 83 -0.13 -6.67 14.90
C ASP A 83 0.15 -8.13 15.29
N SER A 84 1.36 -8.65 15.01
CA SER A 84 1.79 -10.00 15.37
C SER A 84 2.39 -10.13 16.78
N SER A 85 2.59 -9.02 17.50
CA SER A 85 3.05 -9.05 18.89
C SER A 85 1.86 -8.97 19.86
N ASP A 86 1.52 -10.11 20.46
CA ASP A 86 0.60 -10.24 21.60
C ASP A 86 1.13 -9.50 22.83
N ILE A 87 0.92 -8.18 22.91
CA ILE A 87 1.08 -7.43 24.16
C ILE A 87 -0.18 -6.60 24.38
N ASP A 88 -1.02 -7.09 25.28
CA ASP A 88 -2.03 -6.31 25.99
C ASP A 88 -1.34 -5.20 26.80
N GLU A 89 -1.09 -4.06 26.18
CA GLU A 89 -0.68 -2.83 26.87
C GLU A 89 -1.64 -1.68 26.49
N PRO A 90 -2.16 -0.90 27.48
CA PRO A 90 -3.27 0.02 27.28
C PRO A 90 -2.84 1.44 26.89
N VAL A 91 -1.61 1.65 26.40
CA VAL A 91 -1.08 2.98 26.11
C VAL A 91 -0.63 3.06 24.65
N GLY A 92 -1.44 3.67 23.78
CA GLY A 92 -0.99 3.91 22.42
C GLY A 92 -2.03 4.56 21.52
N PHE A 93 -1.68 5.77 21.07
CA PHE A 93 -2.29 6.65 20.08
C PHE A 93 -2.82 5.99 18.77
N PHE A 94 -2.65 4.69 18.57
CA PHE A 94 -2.93 3.94 17.33
C PHE A 94 -4.26 3.16 17.32
N LYS A 95 -5.05 3.17 18.41
CA LYS A 95 -6.39 2.53 18.45
C LYS A 95 -7.48 3.32 17.72
N ASN A 96 -7.15 4.30 16.89
CA ASN A 96 -8.11 4.89 15.97
C ASN A 96 -8.40 3.85 14.89
N GLY A 97 -9.67 3.42 14.77
CA GLY A 97 -10.17 2.41 13.82
C GLY A 97 -9.92 2.69 12.33
N PHE A 98 -9.09 3.67 12.00
CA PHE A 98 -8.59 3.96 10.66
C PHE A 98 -7.52 2.96 10.21
N PHE A 99 -6.63 2.49 11.10
CA PHE A 99 -5.46 1.69 10.72
C PHE A 99 -5.65 0.17 10.78
N LYS A 100 -6.67 -0.35 11.48
CA LYS A 100 -6.98 -1.79 11.59
C LYS A 100 -7.43 -2.49 10.29
N ASN A 101 -7.26 -1.84 9.16
CA ASN A 101 -7.89 -2.20 7.91
C ASN A 101 -6.90 -2.67 6.85
N PHE A 102 -5.63 -2.90 7.23
CA PHE A 102 -4.67 -3.54 6.35
C PHE A 102 -4.80 -5.06 6.45
N SER A 103 -4.81 -5.72 5.31
CA SER A 103 -4.64 -7.17 5.20
C SER A 103 -3.63 -7.47 4.11
N CYS A 104 -3.01 -8.64 4.18
CA CYS A 104 -2.05 -9.08 3.19
C CYS A 104 -2.25 -10.57 2.94
N ASP A 105 -2.58 -10.90 1.69
CA ASP A 105 -2.67 -12.25 1.20
C ASP A 105 -1.48 -12.52 0.27
N LEU A 106 -0.67 -13.51 0.64
CA LEU A 106 0.50 -13.94 -0.12
C LEU A 106 0.36 -15.40 -0.58
N THR A 107 -0.73 -16.09 -0.24
CA THR A 107 -0.95 -17.50 -0.58
C THR A 107 -1.73 -17.68 -1.88
N GLY A 108 -2.38 -16.63 -2.37
CA GLY A 108 -3.05 -16.59 -3.68
C GLY A 108 -2.09 -16.57 -4.88
N THR A 109 -2.66 -16.72 -6.09
CA THR A 109 -1.92 -16.65 -7.37
C THR A 109 -1.28 -15.28 -7.65
N GLN A 110 -1.75 -14.24 -6.96
CA GLN A 110 -1.14 -12.92 -6.95
C GLN A 110 -1.06 -12.41 -5.50
N PRO A 111 0.12 -12.10 -4.98
CA PRO A 111 0.26 -11.52 -3.65
C PRO A 111 -0.29 -10.09 -3.65
N VAL A 112 -1.19 -9.78 -2.72
CA VAL A 112 -1.88 -8.49 -2.64
C VAL A 112 -1.89 -8.00 -1.19
N MET A 113 -1.56 -6.72 -1.01
CA MET A 113 -1.83 -5.99 0.21
C MET A 113 -3.09 -5.14 0.01
N THR A 114 -4.09 -5.33 0.86
CA THR A 114 -5.34 -4.58 0.80
C THR A 114 -5.38 -3.59 1.95
N MET A 115 -5.68 -2.33 1.64
CA MET A 115 -6.04 -1.30 2.61
C MET A 115 -7.52 -0.99 2.47
N ALA A 116 -8.31 -1.34 3.49
CA ALA A 116 -9.69 -0.88 3.61
C ALA A 116 -9.74 0.44 4.39
N ILE A 117 -10.70 1.32 4.06
CA ILE A 117 -11.00 2.52 4.85
C ILE A 117 -12.44 2.47 5.34
N SER A 118 -13.28 1.77 4.60
CA SER A 118 -14.66 1.42 4.94
C SER A 118 -15.00 0.07 4.29
N GLU A 119 -16.17 -0.50 4.61
CA GLU A 119 -16.70 -1.69 3.93
C GLU A 119 -16.80 -1.51 2.40
N THR A 120 -16.86 -0.26 1.92
CA THR A 120 -17.07 0.11 0.52
C THR A 120 -15.81 0.61 -0.21
N ILE A 121 -14.75 0.99 0.51
CA ILE A 121 -13.53 1.55 -0.08
C ILE A 121 -12.34 0.69 0.32
N LYS A 122 -11.85 -0.09 -0.64
CA LYS A 122 -10.66 -0.95 -0.54
C LYS A 122 -9.68 -0.58 -1.64
N TYR A 123 -8.40 -0.57 -1.29
CA TYR A 123 -7.29 -0.36 -2.22
C TYR A 123 -6.40 -1.59 -2.19
N ASP A 124 -6.25 -2.22 -3.35
CA ASP A 124 -5.45 -3.42 -3.53
C ASP A 124 -4.12 -3.06 -4.19
N TYR A 125 -3.04 -3.36 -3.50
CA TYR A 125 -1.68 -3.17 -3.97
C TYR A 125 -1.10 -4.53 -4.36
N SER A 126 -0.80 -4.72 -5.64
CA SER A 126 -0.13 -5.93 -6.11
C SER A 126 1.33 -5.93 -5.62
N LEU A 127 1.71 -7.00 -4.94
CA LEU A 127 3.06 -7.27 -4.46
C LEU A 127 3.82 -8.20 -5.41
N THR A 128 3.44 -8.20 -6.69
CA THR A 128 4.10 -8.96 -7.76
C THR A 128 5.11 -8.09 -8.47
N CYS A 129 6.30 -8.63 -8.72
CA CYS A 129 7.30 -7.94 -9.52
C CYS A 129 6.91 -7.97 -11.01
N PRO A 130 6.83 -6.83 -11.72
CA PRO A 130 6.47 -6.81 -13.14
C PRO A 130 7.49 -7.45 -14.08
N ILE A 131 8.71 -7.75 -13.60
CA ILE A 131 9.80 -8.32 -14.41
C ILE A 131 9.82 -9.85 -14.29
N CYS A 132 9.86 -10.39 -13.07
CA CYS A 132 9.89 -11.85 -12.87
C CYS A 132 8.51 -12.47 -12.68
N LEU A 133 7.45 -11.66 -12.52
CA LEU A 133 6.06 -12.09 -12.31
C LEU A 133 5.83 -12.90 -11.01
N ASP A 134 6.82 -12.96 -10.13
CA ASP A 134 6.73 -13.57 -8.80
C ASP A 134 6.51 -12.53 -7.69
N THR A 135 6.26 -13.01 -6.48
CA THR A 135 6.23 -12.17 -5.26
C THR A 135 7.53 -11.38 -5.10
N LEU A 136 7.40 -10.10 -4.74
CA LEU A 136 8.53 -9.20 -4.52
C LEU A 136 9.58 -9.80 -3.56
N PHE A 137 10.85 -9.62 -3.90
CA PHE A 137 12.00 -10.07 -3.11
C PHE A 137 13.02 -8.94 -3.01
N ASN A 138 13.39 -8.54 -1.78
CA ASN A 138 14.12 -7.29 -1.52
C ASN A 138 13.49 -6.12 -2.30
N PRO A 139 12.22 -5.75 -2.02
CA PRO A 139 11.48 -4.79 -2.82
C PRO A 139 12.11 -3.40 -2.84
N TYR A 140 12.24 -2.85 -4.05
CA TYR A 140 12.61 -1.45 -4.29
C TYR A 140 11.47 -0.72 -4.96
N ALA A 141 11.12 0.44 -4.41
CA ALA A 141 10.19 1.36 -5.00
C ALA A 141 10.91 2.46 -5.78
N LEU A 142 10.47 2.68 -7.00
CA LEU A 142 10.92 3.81 -7.81
C LEU A 142 10.08 5.06 -7.53
N SER A 143 10.59 6.22 -7.93
CA SER A 143 9.86 7.50 -7.81
C SER A 143 8.55 7.54 -8.59
N CYS A 144 8.37 6.66 -9.57
CA CYS A 144 7.10 6.48 -10.30
C CYS A 144 6.08 5.58 -9.59
N GLY A 145 6.42 5.05 -8.41
CA GLY A 145 5.55 4.22 -7.57
C GLY A 145 5.58 2.72 -7.89
N HIS A 146 6.29 2.29 -8.93
CA HIS A 146 6.42 0.86 -9.25
C HIS A 146 7.40 0.16 -8.31
N LEU A 147 7.05 -1.07 -7.94
CA LEU A 147 7.84 -1.95 -7.08
C LEU A 147 8.53 -3.04 -7.92
N PHE A 148 9.80 -3.30 -7.63
CA PHE A 148 10.59 -4.34 -8.28
C PHE A 148 11.43 -5.10 -7.26
N CYS A 149 11.77 -6.36 -7.56
CA CYS A 149 12.80 -7.06 -6.82
C CYS A 149 14.16 -6.39 -7.02
N LYS A 150 15.05 -6.43 -6.02
CA LYS A 150 16.42 -5.89 -6.12
C LYS A 150 17.13 -6.37 -7.39
N GLY A 151 17.19 -7.68 -7.61
CA GLY A 151 17.86 -8.25 -8.78
C GLY A 151 17.24 -7.80 -10.11
N CYS A 152 15.91 -7.73 -10.18
CA CYS A 152 15.19 -7.27 -11.37
C CYS A 152 15.44 -5.79 -11.68
N ALA A 153 15.43 -4.95 -10.65
CA ALA A 153 15.72 -3.53 -10.80
C ALA A 153 17.18 -3.29 -11.23
N CYS A 154 18.14 -4.03 -10.65
CA CYS A 154 19.55 -3.97 -11.04
C CYS A 154 19.74 -4.39 -12.50
N GLY A 155 19.13 -5.51 -12.92
CA GLY A 155 19.19 -5.98 -14.31
C GLY A 155 18.59 -4.97 -15.29
N ALA A 156 17.43 -4.38 -14.97
CA ALA A 156 16.80 -3.35 -15.80
C ALA A 156 17.63 -2.05 -15.88
N ALA A 157 18.41 -1.75 -14.85
CA ALA A 157 19.31 -0.61 -14.80
C ALA A 157 20.72 -0.92 -15.32
N SER A 158 20.97 -2.13 -15.83
CA SER A 158 22.27 -2.59 -16.32
C SER A 158 23.40 -2.46 -15.29
N VAL A 159 23.09 -2.73 -14.01
CA VAL A 159 24.06 -2.78 -12.91
C VAL A 159 24.05 -4.14 -12.23
N TYR A 160 25.17 -4.51 -11.61
CA TYR A 160 25.25 -5.77 -10.89
C TYR A 160 24.44 -5.74 -9.58
N ILE A 161 23.90 -6.90 -9.19
CA ILE A 161 23.07 -7.03 -7.98
C ILE A 161 23.87 -6.68 -6.72
N PHE A 162 25.17 -7.01 -6.69
CA PHE A 162 26.05 -6.71 -5.56
C PHE A 162 26.39 -5.22 -5.43
N GLN A 163 26.42 -4.47 -6.55
CA GLN A 163 26.57 -3.01 -6.55
C GLN A 163 25.28 -2.31 -6.12
N GLY A 164 24.13 -2.95 -6.39
CA GLY A 164 22.81 -2.46 -6.01
C GLY A 164 22.27 -1.38 -6.94
N VAL A 165 20.94 -1.21 -6.90
CA VAL A 165 20.21 -0.39 -7.88
C VAL A 165 20.56 1.10 -7.81
N ARG A 166 21.05 1.59 -6.67
CA ARG A 166 21.48 2.99 -6.51
C ARG A 166 22.75 3.33 -7.28
N SER A 167 23.50 2.30 -7.69
CA SER A 167 24.66 2.45 -8.58
C SER A 167 24.25 2.64 -10.04
N ALA A 168 22.94 2.60 -10.35
CA ALA A 168 22.42 2.85 -11.68
C ALA A 168 22.77 4.26 -12.17
N PRO A 169 23.14 4.42 -13.45
CA PRO A 169 23.37 5.74 -14.02
C PRO A 169 22.07 6.57 -13.99
N PRO A 170 22.14 7.90 -13.85
CA PRO A 170 20.95 8.77 -13.84
C PRO A 170 20.06 8.63 -15.09
N GLU A 171 20.64 8.14 -16.19
CA GLU A 171 19.98 7.91 -17.47
C GLU A 171 19.21 6.58 -17.52
N ALA A 172 19.51 5.63 -16.61
CA ALA A 172 18.77 4.38 -16.49
C ALA A 172 17.36 4.67 -15.97
N LYS A 173 16.38 4.48 -16.87
CA LYS A 173 14.98 4.78 -16.63
C LYS A 173 14.12 3.56 -16.90
N CYS A 174 13.08 3.37 -16.09
CA CYS A 174 11.93 2.58 -16.51
C CYS A 174 11.05 3.46 -17.42
N PRO A 175 10.05 2.91 -18.14
CA PRO A 175 9.21 3.69 -19.06
C PRO A 175 8.56 4.96 -18.46
N VAL A 176 8.52 5.07 -17.13
CA VAL A 176 7.84 6.15 -16.39
C VAL A 176 8.72 6.77 -15.28
N GLY A 177 10.00 6.39 -15.08
CA GLY A 177 10.77 6.84 -13.91
C GLY A 177 12.26 6.51 -13.93
N VAL A 178 13.00 6.93 -12.88
CA VAL A 178 14.49 6.82 -12.79
C VAL A 178 14.89 5.83 -11.70
N PHE A 179 15.87 4.96 -11.97
CA PHE A 179 16.36 3.96 -11.00
C PHE A 179 17.23 4.53 -9.88
N ALA A 180 17.97 5.62 -10.12
CA ALA A 180 18.89 6.23 -9.15
C ALA A 180 18.25 6.63 -7.81
N HIS A 181 16.95 6.93 -7.79
CA HIS A 181 16.21 7.33 -6.59
C HIS A 181 15.40 6.18 -5.96
N ALA A 182 15.74 4.93 -6.26
CA ALA A 182 15.02 3.80 -5.70
C ALA A 182 15.19 3.71 -4.18
N VAL A 183 14.06 3.49 -3.50
CA VAL A 183 13.97 3.31 -2.05
C VAL A 183 13.75 1.83 -1.75
N HIS A 184 14.57 1.27 -0.87
CA HIS A 184 14.35 -0.08 -0.38
C HIS A 184 13.19 -0.09 0.63
N MET A 185 12.25 -1.02 0.46
CA MET A 185 11.03 -1.13 1.25
C MET A 185 11.26 -2.17 2.36
N ASN A 186 11.81 -1.74 3.50
CA ASN A 186 12.30 -2.61 4.57
C ASN A 186 11.16 -3.36 5.28
N GLU A 187 10.06 -2.67 5.57
CA GLU A 187 8.94 -3.26 6.30
C GLU A 187 8.18 -4.25 5.43
N LEU A 188 8.03 -3.92 4.15
CA LEU A 188 7.47 -4.84 3.16
C LEU A 188 8.36 -6.09 3.00
N ASP A 189 9.68 -5.90 2.96
CA ASP A 189 10.64 -7.00 2.91
C ASP A 189 10.50 -7.95 4.10
N LEU A 190 10.46 -7.37 5.31
CA LEU A 190 10.28 -8.11 6.54
C LEU A 190 8.95 -8.87 6.58
N LEU A 191 7.87 -8.24 6.11
CA LEU A 191 6.55 -8.86 6.03
C LEU A 191 6.56 -10.10 5.12
N ILE A 192 7.11 -9.97 3.91
CA ILE A 192 7.19 -11.07 2.94
C ILE A 192 8.07 -12.19 3.49
N LYS A 193 9.24 -11.86 4.05
CA LYS A 193 10.15 -12.81 4.68
C LYS A 193 9.48 -13.59 5.80
N THR A 194 8.65 -12.95 6.60
CA THR A 194 7.99 -13.56 7.76
C THR A 194 6.84 -14.47 7.35
N ARG A 195 6.03 -14.04 6.37
CA ARG A 195 4.83 -14.77 5.93
C ARG A 195 5.12 -15.86 4.87
N CYS A 196 6.17 -15.73 4.06
CA CYS A 196 6.53 -16.65 2.98
C CYS A 196 7.96 -17.21 3.13
N LYS A 197 8.24 -17.87 4.27
CA LYS A 197 9.60 -18.30 4.65
C LYS A 197 10.28 -19.22 3.64
N ASP A 198 9.56 -20.17 3.04
CA ASP A 198 10.15 -21.15 2.13
C ASP A 198 10.53 -20.53 0.79
N TYR A 199 9.59 -19.80 0.17
CA TYR A 199 9.84 -18.99 -1.01
C TYR A 199 11.03 -18.04 -0.80
N TRP A 200 11.01 -17.29 0.30
CA TRP A 200 12.06 -16.34 0.64
C TRP A 200 13.44 -17.02 0.74
N ARG A 201 13.52 -18.18 1.42
CA ARG A 201 14.77 -18.95 1.55
C ARG A 201 15.28 -19.45 0.20
N CYS A 202 14.39 -19.96 -0.66
CA CYS A 202 14.77 -20.41 -2.00
C CYS A 202 15.29 -19.24 -2.84
N ARG A 203 14.53 -18.14 -2.91
CA ARG A 203 14.90 -16.95 -3.69
C ARG A 203 16.20 -16.30 -3.21
N LEU A 204 16.43 -16.28 -1.89
CA LEU A 204 17.69 -15.80 -1.31
C LEU A 204 18.90 -16.64 -1.74
N ARG A 205 18.77 -17.96 -1.85
CA ARG A 205 19.87 -18.81 -2.33
C ARG A 205 20.19 -18.53 -3.80
N GLU A 206 19.17 -18.43 -4.64
CA GLU A 206 19.31 -18.13 -6.06
C GLU A 206 20.02 -16.78 -6.28
N GLU A 207 19.53 -15.71 -5.64
CA GLU A 207 20.11 -14.37 -5.80
C GLU A 207 21.55 -14.31 -5.25
N ARG A 208 21.87 -15.07 -4.19
CA ARG A 208 23.25 -15.19 -3.68
C ARG A 208 24.18 -15.90 -4.66
N THR A 209 23.75 -17.01 -5.25
CA THR A 209 24.54 -17.72 -6.27
C THR A 209 24.83 -16.81 -7.45
N GLU A 210 23.83 -16.05 -7.91
CA GLU A 210 23.98 -15.09 -9.00
C GLU A 210 24.92 -13.93 -8.61
N MET A 211 24.80 -13.38 -7.40
CA MET A 211 25.72 -12.32 -6.92
C MET A 211 27.17 -12.78 -6.85
N VAL A 212 27.44 -14.00 -6.40
CA VAL A 212 28.79 -14.56 -6.35
C VAL A 212 29.37 -14.70 -7.76
N LYS A 213 28.57 -15.19 -8.71
CA LYS A 213 28.94 -15.29 -10.11
C LYS A 213 29.27 -13.92 -10.72
N GLN A 214 28.39 -12.94 -10.57
CA GLN A 214 28.59 -11.58 -11.06
C GLN A 214 29.82 -10.89 -10.46
N SER A 215 30.04 -11.07 -9.16
CA SER A 215 31.21 -10.52 -8.47
C SER A 215 32.51 -11.11 -9.04
N LYS A 216 32.56 -12.43 -9.24
CA LYS A 216 33.71 -13.11 -9.85
C LYS A 216 34.00 -12.55 -11.25
N GLU A 217 33.00 -12.50 -12.12
CA GLU A 217 33.13 -11.98 -13.50
C GLU A 217 33.59 -10.52 -13.52
N TYR A 218 33.06 -9.69 -12.60
CA TYR A 218 33.45 -8.30 -12.46
C TYR A 218 34.93 -8.17 -12.08
N TRP A 219 35.38 -8.87 -11.03
CA TRP A 219 36.77 -8.77 -10.58
C TRP A 219 37.76 -9.37 -11.58
N GLU A 220 37.39 -10.44 -12.28
CA GLU A 220 38.19 -10.99 -13.39
C GLU A 220 38.34 -9.95 -14.52
N SER A 221 37.26 -9.28 -14.91
CA SER A 221 37.29 -8.23 -15.93
C SER A 221 38.15 -7.03 -15.49
N GLN A 222 38.02 -6.60 -14.24
CA GLN A 222 38.84 -5.51 -13.68
C GLN A 222 40.31 -5.87 -13.61
N ALA A 223 40.63 -7.13 -13.27
CA ALA A 223 42.01 -7.62 -13.27
C ALA A 223 42.60 -7.64 -14.69
N MET A 224 41.84 -8.08 -15.70
CA MET A 224 42.30 -8.06 -17.10
C MET A 224 42.57 -6.63 -17.60
N LEU A 225 41.64 -5.71 -17.34
CA LEU A 225 41.81 -4.29 -17.66
C LEU A 225 43.05 -3.69 -16.99
N SER A 226 43.33 -4.06 -15.74
CA SER A 226 44.51 -3.61 -15.00
C SER A 226 45.82 -4.19 -15.54
N MET A 227 45.76 -5.38 -16.16
CA MET A 227 46.89 -6.00 -16.86
C MET A 227 47.05 -5.51 -18.31
N GLY A 228 46.13 -4.68 -18.82
CA GLY A 228 46.15 -4.15 -20.18
C GLY A 228 45.86 -5.19 -21.27
N ILE A 229 45.16 -6.27 -20.92
CA ILE A 229 44.72 -7.35 -21.81
C ILE A 229 43.28 -7.09 -22.27
#